data_AF-A0A8I7B3X6-F1
#
_entry.id   AF-A0A8I7B3X6-F1
#
_cell.length_a   1.000
_cell.length_b   1.000
_cell.length_c   1.000
_cell.angle_alpha   90.00
_cell.angle_beta   90.00
_cell.angle_gamma   90.00
#
_symmetry.space_group_name_H-M   'P 1'
#
loop_
_entity.id
_entity.type
_entity.pdbx_description
1 polymer ?
#
loop_
_entity_poly.entity_id
_entity_poly.type
_entity_poly.pdbx_seq_one_letter_code
_entity_poly.pdbx_strand_id
1 'polypeptide(L)'
;MAKPTSQSVAAIAILMLAVATLAVPQAPPKRSGQEIHLFEVTVGLVDGADDDYNYRLLAAVLGSVEAARSVTFETYPGTFSAFLTNNQARRLSRVKGVLGVRQRDDPVPTGGK
;
A
#
# COMPACT_ATOMS: atom_id res chain seq x y z
N MET A 1 -12.86 -72.89 37.96
CA MET A 1 -11.76 -72.74 36.98
C MET A 1 -12.36 -72.37 35.63
N ALA A 2 -11.67 -71.48 34.90
CA ALA A 2 -11.91 -71.01 33.52
C ALA A 2 -13.06 -70.00 33.27
N LYS A 3 -12.66 -68.78 32.88
CA LYS A 3 -13.43 -67.75 32.16
C LYS A 3 -13.35 -68.04 30.65
N PRO A 4 -14.38 -67.68 29.88
CA PRO A 4 -14.13 -66.81 28.72
C PRO A 4 -15.22 -65.71 28.65
N THR A 5 -14.92 -64.42 28.84
CA THR A 5 -14.39 -63.46 27.85
C THR A 5 -15.30 -63.32 26.64
N SER A 6 -16.04 -62.21 26.57
CA SER A 6 -16.43 -61.59 25.31
C SER A 6 -16.37 -60.08 25.50
N GLN A 7 -15.30 -59.50 24.95
CA GLN A 7 -15.04 -58.08 24.84
C GLN A 7 -15.90 -57.49 23.72
N SER A 8 -16.59 -56.39 24.06
CA SER A 8 -16.79 -55.17 23.28
C SER A 8 -16.55 -55.20 21.76
N VAL A 9 -17.59 -54.84 21.01
CA VAL A 9 -17.44 -54.18 19.70
C VAL A 9 -18.34 -52.95 19.69
N ALA A 10 -17.87 -51.86 20.28
CA ALA A 10 -18.37 -50.52 19.97
C ALA A 10 -17.57 -50.04 18.76
N ALA A 11 -18.17 -50.09 17.56
CA ALA A 11 -17.58 -49.58 16.35
C ALA A 11 -17.54 -48.04 16.42
N ILE A 12 -16.42 -47.48 16.87
CA ILE A 12 -16.14 -46.05 16.77
C ILE A 12 -15.64 -45.80 15.35
N ALA A 13 -16.51 -45.28 14.49
CA ALA A 13 -16.14 -44.78 13.18
C ALA A 13 -15.34 -43.48 13.36
N ILE A 14 -14.01 -43.55 13.15
CA ILE A 14 -13.14 -42.38 13.16
C ILE A 14 -13.30 -41.66 11.81
N LEU A 15 -14.05 -40.57 11.83
CA LEU A 15 -14.17 -39.62 10.72
C LEU A 15 -12.83 -38.86 10.59
N MET A 16 -12.02 -39.25 9.61
CA MET A 16 -10.80 -38.52 9.25
C MET A 16 -11.17 -37.21 8.56
N LEU A 17 -11.22 -36.11 9.31
CA LEU A 17 -11.38 -34.77 8.77
C LEU A 17 -10.04 -34.31 8.17
N ALA A 18 -9.89 -34.45 6.86
CA ALA A 18 -8.76 -33.90 6.13
C ALA A 18 -8.81 -32.36 6.16
N VAL A 19 -8.00 -31.75 7.01
CA VAL A 19 -7.76 -30.31 6.97
C VAL A 19 -6.89 -30.02 5.76
N ALA A 20 -7.52 -29.64 4.66
CA ALA A 20 -6.82 -29.03 3.54
C ALA A 20 -6.21 -27.71 4.04
N THR A 21 -4.91 -27.73 4.34
CA THR A 21 -4.15 -26.51 4.57
C THR A 21 -4.15 -25.71 3.28
N LEU A 22 -5.04 -24.73 3.19
CA LEU A 22 -4.96 -23.67 2.20
C LEU A 22 -3.58 -23.02 2.38
N ALA A 23 -2.64 -23.37 1.52
CA ALA A 23 -1.41 -22.65 1.37
C ALA A 23 -1.79 -21.23 0.95
N VAL A 24 -1.89 -20.34 1.93
CA VAL A 24 -2.00 -18.90 1.67
C VAL A 24 -0.72 -18.57 0.91
N PRO A 25 -0.79 -18.17 -0.37
CA PRO A 25 0.40 -17.70 -1.05
C PRO A 25 0.89 -16.50 -0.24
N GLN A 26 1.99 -16.68 0.48
CA GLN A 26 2.62 -15.57 1.17
C GLN A 26 2.94 -14.56 0.08
N ALA A 27 2.28 -13.41 0.13
CA ALA A 27 2.57 -12.32 -0.78
C ALA A 27 4.08 -12.11 -0.74
N PRO A 28 4.76 -12.06 -1.91
CA PRO A 28 6.20 -11.91 -1.94
C PRO A 28 6.59 -10.72 -1.05
N PRO A 29 7.68 -10.80 -0.29
CA PRO A 29 8.06 -9.74 0.65
C PRO A 29 8.04 -8.41 -0.10
N LYS A 30 7.20 -7.48 0.37
CA LYS A 30 7.10 -6.13 -0.22
C LYS A 30 8.52 -5.58 -0.26
N ARG A 31 9.09 -5.44 -1.46
CA ARG A 31 10.38 -4.79 -1.63
C ARG A 31 10.24 -3.39 -1.01
N SER A 32 11.12 -2.99 -0.10
CA SER A 32 10.97 -1.75 0.69
C SER A 32 10.79 -0.45 -0.12
N GLY A 33 11.02 -0.50 -1.44
CA GLY A 33 10.73 0.58 -2.38
C GLY A 33 9.33 0.58 -3.00
N GLN A 34 8.45 -0.36 -2.65
CA GLN A 34 7.07 -0.48 -3.17
C GLN A 34 6.01 -0.10 -2.13
N GLU A 35 6.41 0.19 -0.90
CA GLU A 35 5.48 0.67 0.11
C GLU A 35 5.05 2.09 -0.24
N ILE A 36 3.73 2.31 -0.20
CA ILE A 36 3.09 3.58 -0.51
C ILE A 36 2.87 4.31 0.80
N HIS A 37 3.39 5.54 0.90
CA HIS A 37 3.18 6.43 2.03
C HIS A 37 2.56 7.74 1.54
N LEU A 38 1.95 8.48 2.46
CA LEU A 38 1.53 9.84 2.18
C LEU A 38 2.74 10.77 2.30
N PHE A 39 3.00 11.56 1.27
CA PHE A 39 4.05 12.58 1.28
C PHE A 39 3.45 13.95 1.07
N GLU A 40 3.90 14.91 1.87
CA GLU A 40 3.72 16.34 1.64
C GLU A 40 4.87 16.86 0.77
N VAL A 41 4.53 17.65 -0.23
CA VAL A 41 5.46 18.23 -1.19
C VAL A 41 5.32 19.73 -1.15
N THR A 42 6.41 20.43 -0.89
CA THR A 42 6.49 21.89 -0.95
C THR A 42 7.01 22.30 -2.32
N VAL A 43 6.30 23.22 -2.98
CA VAL A 43 6.67 23.72 -4.31
C VAL A 43 6.94 25.22 -4.27
N GLY A 44 7.81 25.67 -5.17
CA GLY A 44 8.00 27.09 -5.38
C GLY A 44 6.72 27.69 -5.98
N LEU A 45 6.23 28.77 -5.39
CA LEU A 45 5.16 29.56 -5.98
C LEU A 45 5.67 30.18 -7.28
N VAL A 46 5.04 29.84 -8.39
CA VAL A 46 5.31 30.44 -9.69
C VAL A 46 4.16 31.39 -9.97
N ASP A 47 4.50 32.64 -10.26
CA ASP A 47 3.51 33.66 -10.59
C ASP A 47 2.82 33.30 -11.92
N GLY A 48 1.49 33.22 -11.92
CA GLY A 48 0.72 32.71 -13.06
C GLY A 48 0.77 31.18 -13.24
N ALA A 49 1.14 30.40 -12.21
CA ALA A 49 0.96 28.96 -12.23
C ALA A 49 -0.50 28.60 -12.53
N ASP A 50 -0.71 27.65 -13.44
CA ASP A 50 -2.04 27.12 -13.67
C ASP A 50 -2.45 26.11 -12.59
N ASP A 51 -3.77 25.85 -12.53
CA ASP A 51 -4.37 24.92 -11.56
C ASP A 51 -3.77 23.50 -11.65
N ASP A 52 -3.14 23.16 -12.79
CA ASP A 52 -2.57 21.85 -13.05
C ASP A 52 -1.04 21.76 -12.80
N TYR A 53 -0.38 22.84 -12.36
CA TYR A 53 1.07 22.89 -12.17
C TYR A 53 1.58 21.75 -11.26
N ASN A 54 0.91 21.51 -10.14
CA ASN A 54 1.28 20.45 -9.19
C ASN A 54 1.16 19.05 -9.81
N TYR A 55 0.13 18.81 -10.62
CA TYR A 55 -0.03 17.53 -11.30
C TYR A 55 1.04 17.31 -12.36
N ARG A 56 1.53 18.37 -13.03
CA ARG A 56 2.63 18.26 -13.99
C ARG A 56 3.96 17.90 -13.33
N LEU A 57 4.22 18.42 -12.12
CA LEU A 57 5.38 18.01 -11.32
C LEU A 57 5.32 16.52 -10.94
N LEU A 58 4.16 16.04 -10.49
CA LEU A 58 3.92 14.62 -10.20
C LEU A 58 4.02 13.76 -11.47
N ALA A 59 3.45 14.21 -12.58
CA ALA A 59 3.47 13.52 -13.86
C ALA A 59 4.90 13.29 -14.38
N ALA A 60 5.84 14.18 -14.09
CA ALA A 60 7.26 13.97 -14.43
C ALA A 60 7.86 12.71 -13.78
N VAL A 61 7.28 12.23 -12.67
CA VAL A 61 7.70 11.01 -11.99
C VAL A 61 6.82 9.81 -12.35
N LEU A 62 5.51 10.04 -12.48
CA LEU A 62 4.48 9.01 -12.65
C LEU A 62 4.16 8.68 -14.11
N GLY A 63 4.53 9.56 -15.04
CA GLY A 63 4.39 9.39 -16.49
C GLY A 63 3.14 10.03 -17.09
N SER A 64 2.14 10.45 -16.29
CA SER A 64 0.95 11.14 -16.79
C SER A 64 0.26 12.01 -15.73
N VAL A 65 -0.53 12.98 -16.19
CA VAL A 65 -1.35 13.85 -15.33
C VAL A 65 -2.50 13.07 -14.71
N GLU A 66 -3.06 12.10 -15.44
CA GLU A 66 -4.11 11.21 -14.94
C GLU A 66 -3.61 10.38 -13.75
N ALA A 67 -2.40 9.83 -13.85
CA ALA A 67 -1.77 9.11 -12.74
C ALA A 67 -1.50 10.04 -11.55
N ALA A 68 -1.04 11.27 -11.82
CA ALA A 68 -0.84 12.28 -10.79
C ALA A 68 -2.14 12.58 -10.03
N ARG A 69 -3.24 12.85 -10.74
CA ARG A 69 -4.55 13.12 -10.12
C ARG A 69 -5.04 11.95 -9.26
N SER A 70 -4.80 10.71 -9.70
CA SER A 70 -5.26 9.52 -8.97
C SER A 70 -4.56 9.30 -7.61
N VAL A 71 -3.37 9.87 -7.42
CA VAL A 71 -2.58 9.72 -6.19
C VAL A 71 -2.56 10.97 -5.31
N THR A 72 -3.02 12.10 -5.82
CA THR A 72 -3.12 13.33 -5.05
C THR A 72 -4.22 13.20 -3.99
N PHE A 73 -3.87 13.54 -2.76
CA PHE A 73 -4.78 13.56 -1.62
C PHE A 73 -5.34 14.96 -1.39
N GLU A 74 -4.45 15.94 -1.21
CA GLU A 74 -4.81 17.33 -0.90
C GLU A 74 -3.91 18.28 -1.69
N THR A 75 -4.43 19.45 -2.04
CA THR A 75 -3.66 20.53 -2.67
C THR A 75 -3.97 21.86 -1.98
N TYR A 76 -2.92 22.59 -1.63
CA TYR A 76 -2.98 23.92 -1.04
C TYR A 76 -2.02 24.86 -1.79
N PRO A 77 -2.16 26.19 -1.65
CA PRO A 77 -1.18 27.11 -2.20
C PRO A 77 0.24 26.79 -1.68
N GLY A 78 1.16 26.46 -2.60
CA GLY A 78 2.55 26.15 -2.28
C GLY A 78 2.83 24.73 -1.76
N THR A 79 1.80 23.90 -1.52
CA THR A 79 1.98 22.51 -1.10
C THR A 79 0.96 21.55 -1.68
N PHE A 80 1.32 20.28 -1.84
CA PHE A 80 0.34 19.23 -2.12
C PHE A 80 0.75 17.94 -1.41
N SER A 81 -0.22 17.08 -1.13
CA SER A 81 0.01 15.75 -0.56
C SER A 81 -0.36 14.67 -1.56
N ALA A 82 0.46 13.62 -1.69
CA ALA A 82 0.20 12.51 -2.59
C ALA A 82 0.71 11.17 -2.03
N PHE A 83 0.03 10.09 -2.41
CA PHE A 83 0.42 8.72 -2.09
C PHE A 83 1.50 8.24 -3.05
N LEU A 84 2.72 8.08 -2.55
CA LEU A 84 3.90 7.76 -3.34
C LEU A 84 4.70 6.64 -2.70
N THR A 85 5.43 5.91 -3.53
CA THR A 85 6.52 5.08 -3.04
C THR A 85 7.73 5.91 -2.62
N ASN A 86 8.57 5.36 -1.75
CA ASN A 86 9.84 5.98 -1.36
C ASN A 86 10.74 6.32 -2.57
N ASN A 87 10.68 5.53 -3.64
CA ASN A 87 11.43 5.83 -4.87
C ASN A 87 10.82 7.03 -5.61
N GLN A 88 9.50 7.05 -5.79
CA GLN A 88 8.81 8.17 -6.43
C GLN A 88 9.01 9.47 -5.66
N ALA A 89 8.89 9.46 -4.33
CA ALA A 89 9.16 10.64 -3.48
C ALA A 89 10.60 11.17 -3.65
N ARG A 90 11.60 10.28 -3.67
CA ARG A 90 13.00 10.64 -3.92
C ARG A 90 13.25 11.16 -5.34
N ARG A 91 12.52 10.67 -6.34
CA ARG A 91 12.60 11.20 -7.71
C ARG A 91 11.95 12.57 -7.78
N LEU A 92 10.83 12.76 -7.09
CA LEU A 92 10.08 14.01 -7.04
C LEU A 92 10.90 15.14 -6.40
N SER A 93 11.68 14.84 -5.36
CA SER A 93 12.56 15.84 -4.72
C SER A 93 13.67 16.39 -5.63
N ARG A 94 13.87 15.81 -6.82
CA ARG A 94 14.83 16.27 -7.83
C ARG A 94 14.17 17.04 -8.98
N VAL A 95 12.85 17.14 -8.99
CA VAL A 95 12.11 17.86 -10.03
C VAL A 95 12.25 19.36 -9.82
N LYS A 96 12.59 20.10 -10.87
CA LYS A 96 12.67 21.57 -10.82
C LYS A 96 11.33 22.15 -10.40
N GLY A 97 11.32 23.00 -9.39
CA GLY A 97 10.11 23.58 -8.81
C GLY A 97 9.64 22.91 -7.51
N VAL A 98 10.17 21.72 -7.19
CA VAL A 98 9.99 21.08 -5.88
C VAL A 98 11.07 21.58 -4.92
N LEU A 99 10.65 22.09 -3.76
CA LEU A 99 11.53 22.62 -2.72
C LEU A 99 11.77 21.60 -1.60
N GLY A 100 10.80 20.72 -1.36
CA GLY A 100 10.89 19.72 -0.30
C GLY A 100 9.88 18.60 -0.47
N VAL A 101 10.22 17.41 0.03
CA VAL A 101 9.34 16.25 0.09
C VAL A 101 9.51 15.63 1.47
N ARG A 102 8.42 15.54 2.23
CA ARG A 102 8.40 15.00 3.60
C ARG A 102 7.31 13.95 3.71
N GLN A 103 7.62 12.82 4.32
CA GLN A 103 6.60 11.81 4.63
C GLN A 103 5.68 12.36 5.72
N ARG A 104 4.36 12.25 5.54
CA ARG A 104 3.38 12.55 6.58
C ARG A 104 3.26 11.32 7.49
N ASP A 105 3.20 11.57 8.79
CA ASP A 105 2.97 10.52 9.80
C ASP A 105 1.48 10.13 9.89
N ASP A 106 0.61 10.81 9.14
CA ASP A 106 -0.81 10.50 9.09
C ASP A 106 -1.03 9.06 8.59
N PRO A 107 -1.96 8.32 9.21
CA PRO A 107 -2.27 6.97 8.78
C PRO A 107 -2.76 7.00 7.33
N VAL A 108 -2.07 6.29 6.45
CA VAL A 108 -2.56 6.03 5.08
C VAL A 108 -3.94 5.39 5.23
N PRO A 109 -5.00 5.90 4.55
CA PRO A 109 -6.29 5.24 4.55
C PRO A 109 -6.12 3.83 3.98
N THR A 110 -5.99 2.84 4.86
CA THR A 110 -6.10 1.44 4.48
C THR A 110 -7.56 1.23 4.16
N GLY A 111 -7.90 1.28 2.87
CA GLY A 111 -9.27 1.19 2.37
C GLY A 111 -10.11 0.23 3.20
N GLY A 112 -10.96 0.81 4.06
CA GLY A 112 -12.00 0.07 4.75
C GLY A 112 -12.95 -0.45 3.68
N LYS A 113 -13.17 -1.77 3.70
CA LYS A 113 -14.06 -2.49 2.79
C LYS A 113 -15.46 -1.91 2.73
#